data_AF-A0A379UQ92-F1
#
_entry.id   AF-A0A379UQ92-F1
#
_cell.length_a   1.000
_cell.length_b   1.000
_cell.length_c   1.000
_cell.angle_alpha   90.00
_cell.angle_beta   90.00
_cell.angle_gamma   90.00
#
_symmetry.space_group_name_H-M   'P 1'
#
loop_
_entity.id
_entity.type
_entity.pdbx_description
1 polymer ?
#
loop_
_entity_poly.entity_id
_entity_poly.type
_entity_poly.pdbx_seq_one_letter_code
_entity_poly.pdbx_strand_id
1 'polypeptide(L)'
;MRFTLWGLNIDIAHPAMRDFLAQQTHRRQARGRLIAERLEKAHIPGAWEGALRLANGGAVTRGHFARFLVECGKATTMAEVFKKYLARGKTGYVPPQWCTIEQAIDVIHHSGGKAVLAHPGRYDLSAKWLKRLVAHFADHHGDAMEVAQCQQSPNERTQLATLARQHHLWGIAWI
;
A
#
# COMPACT_ATOMS: atom_id res chain seq x y z
N MET A 1 9.40 -2.12 -2.75
CA MET A 1 8.91 -1.16 -1.73
C MET A 1 7.43 -0.90 -1.97
N ARG A 2 6.69 -0.28 -1.06
CA ARG A 2 5.26 0.04 -1.25
C ARG A 2 5.07 1.54 -1.13
N PHE A 3 4.41 2.12 -2.13
CA PHE A 3 3.94 3.50 -2.12
C PHE A 3 2.42 3.51 -2.13
N THR A 4 1.85 4.62 -1.68
CA THR A 4 0.42 4.88 -1.65
C THR A 4 0.16 6.15 -2.44
N LEU A 5 -0.79 6.07 -3.36
CA LEU A 5 -1.33 7.23 -4.07
C LEU A 5 -2.79 7.39 -3.68
N TRP A 6 -3.24 8.63 -3.57
CA TRP A 6 -4.65 8.97 -3.44
C TRP A 6 -5.16 9.60 -4.75
N GLY A 7 -6.40 9.28 -5.11
CA GLY A 7 -7.15 9.99 -6.12
C GLY A 7 -8.15 10.92 -5.44
N LEU A 8 -8.07 12.21 -5.73
CA LEU A 8 -9.04 13.21 -5.25
C LEU A 8 -9.95 13.65 -6.40
N ASN A 9 -11.22 13.90 -6.09
CA ASN A 9 -12.23 14.33 -7.08
C ASN A 9 -12.36 13.37 -8.28
N ILE A 10 -12.22 12.07 -8.03
CA ILE A 10 -12.41 11.03 -9.05
C ILE A 10 -13.89 10.75 -9.27
N ASP A 11 -14.27 10.47 -10.51
CA ASP A 11 -15.53 9.80 -10.81
C ASP A 11 -15.41 8.32 -10.43
N ILE A 12 -16.04 7.96 -9.32
CA ILE A 12 -16.06 6.59 -8.80
C ILE A 12 -16.84 5.60 -9.70
N ALA A 13 -17.70 6.12 -10.58
CA ALA A 13 -18.43 5.31 -11.54
C ALA A 13 -17.65 5.08 -12.85
N HIS A 14 -16.53 5.80 -13.05
CA HIS A 14 -15.75 5.73 -14.29
C HIS A 14 -15.28 4.28 -14.56
N PRO A 15 -15.56 3.71 -15.74
CA PRO A 15 -15.26 2.30 -16.04
C PRO A 15 -13.79 1.94 -15.81
N ALA A 16 -12.85 2.78 -16.26
CA ALA A 16 -11.42 2.53 -16.08
C ALA A 16 -11.01 2.43 -14.59
N MET A 17 -11.61 3.23 -13.70
CA MET A 17 -11.35 3.16 -12.26
C MET A 17 -11.90 1.87 -11.67
N ARG A 18 -13.14 1.51 -12.04
CA ARG A 18 -13.78 0.27 -11.57
C ARG A 18 -12.99 -0.97 -12.00
N ASP A 19 -12.60 -1.04 -13.26
CA ASP A 19 -11.83 -2.15 -13.81
C ASP A 19 -10.45 -2.23 -13.17
N PHE A 20 -9.79 -1.10 -12.97
CA PHE A 20 -8.50 -1.04 -12.29
C PHE A 20 -8.58 -1.55 -10.85
N LEU A 21 -9.58 -1.12 -10.07
CA LEU A 21 -9.79 -1.57 -8.69
C LEU A 21 -10.19 -3.06 -8.63
N ALA A 22 -10.96 -3.55 -9.60
CA ALA A 22 -11.28 -4.97 -9.73
C ALA A 22 -10.01 -5.80 -9.99
N GLN A 23 -9.13 -5.34 -10.88
CA GLN A 23 -7.83 -5.98 -11.12
C GLN A 23 -6.95 -5.99 -9.86
N GLN A 24 -6.87 -4.88 -9.11
CA GLN A 24 -6.11 -4.83 -7.86
C GLN A 24 -6.69 -5.77 -6.79
N THR A 25 -8.02 -5.90 -6.75
CA THR A 25 -8.73 -6.84 -5.86
C THR A 25 -8.40 -8.28 -6.23
N HIS A 26 -8.46 -8.63 -7.52
CA HIS A 26 -8.10 -9.96 -8.00
C HIS A 26 -6.64 -10.31 -7.69
N ARG A 27 -5.68 -9.41 -7.96
CA ARG A 27 -4.26 -9.60 -7.63
C ARG A 27 -4.05 -9.86 -6.14
N ARG A 28 -4.77 -9.13 -5.28
CA ARG A 28 -4.71 -9.31 -3.82
C ARG A 28 -5.24 -10.68 -3.39
N GLN A 29 -6.36 -11.11 -3.96
CA GLN A 29 -6.93 -12.43 -3.66
C GLN A 29 -6.03 -13.56 -4.15
N ALA A 30 -5.54 -13.49 -5.39
CA ALA A 30 -4.60 -14.46 -5.95
C ALA A 30 -3.34 -14.58 -5.08
N ARG A 31 -2.77 -13.44 -4.67
CA ARG A 31 -1.66 -13.41 -3.72
C ARG A 31 -2.01 -14.03 -2.37
N GLY A 32 -3.22 -13.79 -1.85
CA GLY A 32 -3.69 -14.39 -0.60
C GLY A 32 -3.76 -15.92 -0.68
N ARG A 33 -4.28 -16.47 -1.80
CA ARG A 33 -4.29 -17.92 -2.05
C ARG A 33 -2.87 -18.50 -2.07
N LEU A 34 -1.93 -17.85 -2.75
CA LEU A 34 -0.51 -18.25 -2.74
C LEU A 34 0.12 -18.22 -1.34
N ILE A 35 -0.28 -17.29 -0.47
CA ILE A 35 0.17 -17.27 0.93
C ILE A 35 -0.34 -18.52 1.64
N ALA A 36 -1.63 -18.82 1.49
CA ALA A 36 -2.24 -19.99 2.11
C ALA A 36 -1.57 -21.29 1.63
N GLU A 37 -1.33 -21.45 0.32
CA GLU A 37 -0.61 -22.61 -0.23
C GLU A 37 0.81 -22.78 0.37
N ARG A 38 1.53 -21.68 0.60
CA ARG A 38 2.86 -21.72 1.23
C ARG A 38 2.80 -22.08 2.71
N LEU A 39 1.72 -21.72 3.40
CA LEU A 39 1.49 -22.10 4.80
C LEU A 39 1.04 -23.56 4.91
N GLU A 40 0.20 -24.03 3.99
CA GLU A 40 -0.24 -25.42 3.85
C GLU A 40 0.98 -26.35 3.70
N LYS A 41 1.90 -26.02 2.78
CA LYS A 41 3.17 -26.73 2.58
C LYS A 41 4.08 -26.75 3.81
N ALA A 42 3.84 -25.86 4.77
CA ALA A 42 4.54 -25.81 6.05
C ALA A 42 3.72 -26.43 7.19
N HIS A 43 2.74 -27.28 6.86
CA HIS A 43 1.85 -27.96 7.81
C HIS A 43 1.01 -26.99 8.65
N ILE A 44 0.54 -25.91 8.03
CA ILE A 44 -0.40 -24.95 8.62
C ILE A 44 -1.63 -24.87 7.70
N PRO A 45 -2.55 -25.84 7.81
CA PRO A 45 -3.71 -25.92 6.93
C PRO A 45 -4.76 -24.85 7.22
N GLY A 46 -5.64 -24.58 6.25
CA GLY A 46 -6.84 -23.75 6.44
C GLY A 46 -6.58 -22.24 6.57
N ALA A 47 -5.40 -21.79 6.16
CA ALA A 47 -4.99 -20.40 6.31
C ALA A 47 -5.81 -19.42 5.45
N TRP A 48 -6.32 -19.87 4.29
CA TRP A 48 -7.16 -19.03 3.43
C TRP A 48 -8.52 -18.76 4.08
N GLU A 49 -9.19 -19.82 4.55
CA GLU A 49 -10.49 -19.79 5.19
C GLU A 49 -10.44 -18.98 6.49
N GLY A 50 -9.39 -19.19 7.29
CA GLY A 50 -9.14 -18.41 8.50
C GLY A 50 -8.96 -16.92 8.21
N ALA A 51 -8.13 -16.59 7.21
CA ALA A 51 -7.93 -15.20 6.81
C ALA A 51 -9.20 -14.55 6.22
N LEU A 52 -10.03 -15.31 5.51
CA LEU A 52 -11.30 -14.84 4.95
C LEU A 52 -12.31 -14.55 6.05
N ARG A 53 -12.46 -15.45 7.02
CA ARG A 53 -13.31 -15.25 8.22
C ARG A 53 -12.91 -13.97 8.94
N LEU A 54 -11.61 -13.78 9.17
CA LEU A 54 -11.06 -12.61 9.85
C LEU A 54 -11.14 -11.31 9.05
N ALA A 55 -11.34 -11.40 7.73
CA ALA A 55 -11.54 -10.24 6.88
C ALA A 55 -12.98 -9.70 6.96
N ASN A 56 -13.94 -10.50 7.43
CA ASN A 56 -15.35 -10.13 7.62
C ASN A 56 -15.98 -9.42 6.41
N GLY A 57 -15.88 -10.03 5.23
CA GLY A 57 -16.37 -9.45 3.97
C GLY A 57 -15.46 -8.36 3.36
N GLY A 58 -14.45 -7.91 4.10
CA GLY A 58 -13.45 -6.96 3.62
C GLY A 58 -12.31 -7.60 2.80
N ALA A 59 -11.42 -6.76 2.29
CA ALA A 59 -10.28 -7.21 1.51
C ALA A 59 -9.27 -7.99 2.36
N VAL A 60 -8.94 -9.23 1.95
CA VAL A 60 -7.97 -10.06 2.66
C VAL A 60 -6.57 -9.41 2.65
N THR A 61 -5.95 -9.29 3.82
CA THR A 61 -4.61 -8.73 3.98
C THR A 61 -3.68 -9.71 4.70
N ARG A 62 -2.37 -9.46 4.66
CA ARG A 62 -1.39 -10.22 5.48
C ARG A 62 -1.70 -10.14 6.98
N GLY A 63 -2.36 -9.07 7.44
CA GLY A 63 -2.78 -8.94 8.84
C GLY A 63 -3.80 -10.01 9.23
N HIS A 64 -4.69 -10.41 8.32
CA HIS A 64 -5.68 -11.46 8.60
C HIS A 64 -5.01 -12.84 8.72
N PHE A 65 -4.06 -13.15 7.84
CA PHE A 65 -3.23 -14.35 8.00
C PHE A 65 -2.45 -14.35 9.31
N ALA A 66 -1.93 -13.19 9.72
CA ALA A 66 -1.20 -13.10 10.97
C ALA A 66 -2.10 -13.35 12.19
N ARG A 67 -3.31 -12.80 12.19
CA ARG A 67 -4.32 -13.09 13.22
C ARG A 67 -4.67 -14.59 13.25
N PHE A 68 -4.87 -15.21 12.09
CA PHE A 68 -5.11 -16.66 12.00
C PHE A 68 -3.95 -17.48 12.59
N LEU A 69 -2.71 -17.12 12.30
CA LEU A 69 -1.53 -17.80 12.86
C LEU A 69 -1.44 -17.67 14.38
N VAL A 70 -1.94 -16.57 14.95
CA VAL A 70 -2.08 -16.40 16.40
C VAL A 70 -3.21 -17.29 16.93
N GLU A 71 -4.39 -17.29 16.30
CA GLU A 71 -5.53 -18.13 16.70
C GLU A 71 -5.18 -19.63 16.72
N CYS A 72 -4.37 -20.10 15.77
CA CYS A 72 -3.94 -21.50 15.70
C CYS A 72 -2.68 -21.82 16.55
N GLY A 73 -2.26 -20.91 17.43
CA GLY A 73 -1.17 -21.12 18.38
C GLY A 73 0.24 -21.19 17.76
N LYS A 74 0.42 -20.76 16.49
CA LYS A 74 1.74 -20.74 15.82
C LYS A 74 2.61 -19.56 16.26
N ALA A 75 2.01 -18.55 16.87
CA ALA A 75 2.66 -17.40 17.52
C ALA A 75 1.75 -16.80 18.59
N THR A 76 2.32 -16.08 19.54
CA THR A 76 1.58 -15.42 20.64
C THR A 76 1.14 -14.00 20.30
N THR A 77 1.88 -13.31 19.42
CA THR A 77 1.61 -11.92 19.04
C THR A 77 1.76 -11.69 17.55
N MET A 78 1.13 -10.63 17.05
CA MET A 78 1.29 -10.20 15.65
C MET A 78 2.76 -9.92 15.29
N ALA A 79 3.53 -9.34 16.22
CA ALA A 79 4.94 -9.05 16.02
C ALA A 79 5.76 -10.34 15.87
N GLU A 80 5.49 -11.34 16.69
CA GLU A 80 6.13 -12.65 16.60
C GLU A 80 5.79 -13.35 15.28
N VAL A 81 4.54 -13.23 14.80
CA VAL A 81 4.16 -13.73 13.48
C VAL A 81 5.06 -13.12 12.42
N PHE A 82 5.19 -11.80 12.33
CA PHE A 82 6.01 -11.19 11.28
C PHE A 82 7.51 -11.46 11.44
N LYS A 83 7.98 -11.85 12.63
CA LYS A 83 9.35 -12.32 12.85
C LYS A 83 9.58 -13.73 12.27
N LYS A 84 8.60 -14.62 12.40
CA LYS A 84 8.71 -16.05 12.04
C LYS A 84 8.12 -16.39 10.66
N TYR A 85 7.06 -15.70 10.25
CA TYR A 85 6.22 -15.96 9.09
C TYR A 85 5.91 -14.66 8.33
N LEU A 86 5.43 -14.75 7.09
CA LEU A 86 4.85 -13.65 6.29
C LEU A 86 5.77 -12.44 5.97
N ALA A 87 6.99 -12.38 6.52
CA ALA A 87 8.03 -11.43 6.20
C ALA A 87 8.98 -11.94 5.10
N ARG A 88 9.73 -11.04 4.46
CA ARG A 88 10.61 -11.41 3.34
C ARG A 88 11.56 -12.52 3.75
N GLY A 89 11.60 -13.60 2.95
CA GLY A 89 12.42 -14.78 3.22
C GLY A 89 11.85 -15.73 4.29
N LYS A 90 10.66 -15.47 4.82
CA LYS A 90 9.97 -16.33 5.80
C LYS A 90 8.83 -17.12 5.17
N THR A 91 8.41 -18.18 5.86
CA THR A 91 7.31 -19.05 5.45
C THR A 91 6.03 -18.25 5.22
N GLY A 92 5.30 -18.57 4.14
CA GLY A 92 4.07 -17.86 3.77
C GLY A 92 4.28 -16.47 3.15
N TYR A 93 5.52 -15.97 3.02
CA TYR A 93 5.74 -14.70 2.33
C TYR A 93 5.54 -14.85 0.84
N VAL A 94 4.70 -14.00 0.24
CA VAL A 94 4.57 -13.83 -1.21
C VAL A 94 4.81 -12.36 -1.54
N PRO A 95 5.72 -12.01 -2.47
CA PRO A 95 5.94 -10.62 -2.84
C PRO A 95 4.65 -10.03 -3.44
N PRO A 96 4.25 -8.81 -3.04
CA PRO A 96 3.10 -8.17 -3.64
C PRO A 96 3.41 -7.67 -5.06
N GLN A 97 2.43 -7.83 -5.95
CA GLN A 97 2.42 -7.25 -7.30
C GLN A 97 1.37 -6.15 -7.33
N TRP A 98 1.79 -4.93 -6.99
CA TRP A 98 0.94 -3.75 -7.08
C TRP A 98 1.00 -3.16 -8.49
N CYS A 99 0.03 -2.32 -8.85
CA CYS A 99 0.17 -1.39 -9.95
C CYS A 99 1.43 -0.53 -9.82
N THR A 100 1.89 0.00 -10.95
CA THR A 100 2.95 1.00 -10.97
C THR A 100 2.41 2.39 -10.58
N ILE A 101 3.31 3.36 -10.39
CA ILE A 101 2.92 4.74 -10.06
C ILE A 101 2.18 5.35 -11.25
N GLU A 102 2.72 5.15 -12.45
CA GLU A 102 2.21 5.61 -13.73
C GLU A 102 0.80 5.09 -13.97
N GLN A 103 0.58 3.77 -13.85
CA GLN A 103 -0.74 3.17 -14.01
C GLN A 103 -1.79 3.75 -13.07
N ALA A 104 -1.39 4.04 -11.82
CA ALA A 104 -2.29 4.62 -10.85
C ALA A 104 -2.59 6.09 -11.13
N ILE A 105 -1.59 6.89 -11.56
CA ILE A 105 -1.80 8.27 -11.99
C ILE A 105 -2.73 8.31 -13.20
N ASP A 106 -2.43 7.50 -14.24
CA ASP A 106 -3.21 7.43 -15.47
C ASP A 106 -4.69 7.17 -15.16
N VAL A 107 -5.00 6.15 -14.36
CA VAL A 107 -6.38 5.80 -14.04
C VAL A 107 -7.07 6.91 -13.22
N ILE A 108 -6.36 7.56 -12.30
CA ILE A 108 -6.90 8.70 -11.53
C ILE A 108 -7.27 9.84 -12.47
N HIS A 109 -6.39 10.22 -13.39
CA HIS A 109 -6.63 11.28 -14.36
C HIS A 109 -7.75 10.94 -15.34
N HIS A 110 -7.79 9.71 -15.86
CA HIS A 110 -8.87 9.26 -16.74
C HIS A 110 -10.23 9.29 -16.03
N SER A 111 -10.26 9.11 -14.70
CA SER A 111 -11.46 9.32 -13.89
C SER A 111 -11.75 10.79 -13.53
N GLY A 112 -11.05 11.76 -14.13
CA GLY A 112 -11.24 13.20 -13.90
C GLY A 112 -10.65 13.74 -12.60
N GLY A 113 -9.91 12.91 -11.86
CA GLY A 113 -9.35 13.28 -10.56
C GLY A 113 -7.93 13.81 -10.61
N LYS A 114 -7.38 13.99 -9.41
CA LYS A 114 -6.02 14.46 -9.15
C LYS A 114 -5.25 13.44 -8.33
N ALA A 115 -4.05 13.10 -8.79
CA ALA A 115 -3.18 12.11 -8.18
C ALA A 115 -2.32 12.75 -7.09
N VAL A 116 -2.30 12.12 -5.92
CA VAL A 116 -1.59 12.62 -4.74
C VAL A 116 -0.63 11.57 -4.20
N LEU A 117 0.64 11.91 -4.02
CA LEU A 117 1.59 11.07 -3.29
C LEU A 117 1.31 11.15 -1.78
N ALA A 118 0.77 10.06 -1.22
CA ALA A 118 0.37 9.99 0.17
C ALA A 118 1.58 9.73 1.08
N HIS A 119 1.57 10.39 2.25
CA HIS A 119 2.45 10.22 3.40
C HIS A 119 3.92 9.88 3.04
N PRO A 120 4.58 10.70 2.20
CA PRO A 120 5.90 10.36 1.68
C PRO A 120 6.99 10.26 2.75
N GLY A 121 6.85 10.98 3.87
CA GLY A 121 7.74 10.89 5.03
C GLY A 121 7.64 9.57 5.83
N ARG A 122 6.56 8.79 5.65
CA ARG A 122 6.38 7.49 6.33
C ARG A 122 7.05 6.32 5.60
N TYR A 123 7.57 6.55 4.40
CA TYR A 123 8.34 5.53 3.70
C TYR A 123 9.71 5.40 4.36
N ASP A 124 10.15 4.16 4.56
CA ASP A 124 11.50 3.85 5.03
C ASP A 124 12.52 4.14 3.92
N LEU A 125 12.76 5.43 3.68
CA LEU A 125 13.59 5.97 2.61
C LEU A 125 14.59 6.98 3.16
N SER A 126 15.84 6.86 2.69
CA SER A 126 16.79 7.97 2.81
C SER A 126 16.28 9.20 2.05
N ALA A 127 16.73 10.39 2.45
CA ALA A 127 16.40 11.65 1.76
C ALA A 127 16.70 11.62 0.25
N LYS A 128 17.77 10.96 -0.18
CA LYS A 128 18.12 10.81 -1.61
C LYS A 128 17.05 10.02 -2.39
N TRP A 129 16.58 8.93 -1.82
CA TRP A 129 15.54 8.09 -2.44
C TRP A 129 14.17 8.74 -2.40
N LEU A 130 13.86 9.48 -1.33
CA LEU A 130 12.64 10.28 -1.26
C LEU A 130 12.59 11.34 -2.38
N LYS A 131 13.69 12.08 -2.58
CA LYS A 131 13.82 13.03 -3.71
C LYS A 131 13.57 12.36 -5.05
N ARG A 132 14.16 11.18 -5.28
CA ARG A 132 13.96 10.41 -6.52
C ARG A 132 12.51 9.95 -6.70
N LEU A 133 11.84 9.55 -5.62
CA LEU A 133 10.42 9.16 -5.67
C LEU A 133 9.55 10.35 -6.06
N VAL A 134 9.75 11.51 -5.43
CA VAL A 134 8.97 12.72 -5.72
C VAL A 134 9.23 13.19 -7.16
N ALA A 135 10.49 13.19 -7.59
CA ALA A 135 10.85 13.49 -8.98
C ALA A 135 10.15 12.56 -9.97
N HIS A 136 10.27 11.25 -9.77
CA HIS A 136 9.62 10.26 -10.64
C HIS A 136 8.09 10.41 -10.65
N PHE A 137 7.47 10.68 -9.49
CA PHE A 137 6.03 10.94 -9.42
C PHE A 137 5.63 12.19 -10.21
N ALA A 138 6.41 13.27 -10.12
CA ALA A 138 6.17 14.50 -10.89
C ALA A 138 6.44 14.33 -12.39
N ASP A 139 7.48 13.59 -12.77
CA ASP A 139 7.82 13.29 -14.17
C ASP A 139 6.70 12.50 -14.87
N HIS A 140 5.91 11.74 -14.10
CA HIS A 140 4.72 11.04 -14.56
C HIS A 140 3.42 11.83 -14.31
N HIS A 141 3.51 13.15 -14.23
CA HIS A 141 2.37 14.07 -14.12
C HIS A 141 1.55 13.96 -12.84
N GLY A 142 2.13 13.48 -11.73
CA GLY A 142 1.50 13.59 -10.43
C GLY A 142 1.15 15.03 -10.07
N ASP A 143 -0.01 15.27 -9.43
CA ASP A 143 -0.51 16.64 -9.22
C ASP A 143 -0.10 17.22 -7.85
N ALA A 144 -0.05 16.37 -6.82
CA ALA A 144 0.13 16.83 -5.46
C ALA A 144 0.87 15.82 -4.57
N MET A 145 1.36 16.29 -3.43
CA MET A 145 1.89 15.41 -2.39
C MET A 145 1.46 15.86 -1.01
N GLU A 146 1.33 14.91 -0.10
CA GLU A 146 1.06 15.22 1.29
C GLU A 146 2.31 15.84 1.93
N VAL A 147 2.14 17.04 2.48
CA VAL A 147 3.22 17.82 3.12
C VAL A 147 3.02 17.98 4.61
N ALA A 148 1.79 17.88 5.11
CA ALA A 148 1.46 18.04 6.52
C ALA A 148 0.57 16.90 7.03
N GLN A 149 0.97 16.33 8.16
CA GLN A 149 0.23 15.29 8.89
C GLN A 149 0.16 15.61 10.38
N CYS A 150 -0.81 15.02 11.07
CA CYS A 150 -0.85 15.00 12.54
C CYS A 150 0.45 14.42 13.11
N GLN A 151 0.97 15.06 14.17
CA GLN A 151 2.19 14.67 14.89
C GLN A 151 3.49 14.70 14.06
N GLN A 152 3.50 15.42 12.93
CA GLN A 152 4.71 15.61 12.13
C GLN A 152 5.61 16.70 12.70
N SER A 153 6.94 16.49 12.65
CA SER A 153 7.90 17.50 13.06
C SER A 153 7.87 18.74 12.13
N PRO A 154 8.11 19.96 12.64
CA PRO A 154 8.15 21.17 11.79
C PRO A 154 9.23 21.12 10.69
N ASN A 155 10.37 20.47 10.97
CA ASN A 155 11.46 20.33 10.01
C ASN A 155 11.07 19.42 8.84
N GLU A 156 10.47 18.26 9.13
CA GLU A 156 10.00 17.34 8.09
C GLU A 156 8.95 18.00 7.18
N ARG A 157 7.99 18.73 7.76
CA ARG A 157 7.00 19.51 7.01
C ARG A 157 7.66 20.51 6.05
N THR A 158 8.65 21.25 6.55
CA THR A 158 9.40 22.25 5.76
C THR A 158 10.17 21.60 4.61
N GLN A 159 10.78 20.44 4.86
CA GLN A 159 11.49 19.67 3.83
C GLN A 159 10.53 19.17 2.74
N LEU A 160 9.39 18.57 3.13
CA LEU A 160 8.39 18.10 2.18
C LEU A 160 7.76 19.24 1.37
N ALA A 161 7.44 20.37 2.01
CA ALA A 161 6.94 21.56 1.31
C ALA A 161 7.96 22.14 0.32
N THR A 162 9.25 22.03 0.63
CA THR A 162 10.31 22.43 -0.30
C THR A 162 10.41 21.49 -1.50
N LEU A 163 10.31 20.18 -1.29
CA LEU A 163 10.27 19.19 -2.37
C LEU A 163 9.04 19.39 -3.28
N ALA A 164 7.86 19.62 -2.70
CA ALA A 164 6.65 19.89 -3.47
C ALA A 164 6.84 21.10 -4.40
N ARG A 165 7.37 22.20 -3.87
CA ARG A 165 7.66 23.41 -4.67
C ARG A 165 8.69 23.18 -5.77
N GLN A 166 9.76 22.43 -5.49
CA GLN A 166 10.81 22.11 -6.48
C GLN A 166 10.28 21.33 -7.68
N HIS A 167 9.23 20.51 -7.47
CA HIS A 167 8.64 19.67 -8.50
C HIS A 167 7.27 20.18 -8.96
N HIS A 168 6.90 21.42 -8.64
CA HIS A 168 5.63 22.06 -9.03
C HIS A 168 4.37 21.26 -8.60
N LEU A 169 4.45 20.55 -7.47
CA LEU A 169 3.33 19.80 -6.90
C LEU A 169 2.55 20.66 -5.89
N TRP A 170 1.23 20.48 -5.84
CA TRP A 170 0.44 21.05 -4.75
C TRP A 170 0.75 20.35 -3.42
N GLY A 171 0.74 21.13 -2.34
CA GLY A 171 0.91 20.61 -0.98
C GLY A 171 -0.43 20.32 -0.33
N ILE A 172 -0.69 19.05 0.02
CA ILE A 172 -1.90 18.64 0.74
C ILE A 172 -1.60 18.50 2.23
N ALA A 173 -2.53 18.99 3.05
CA ALA A 173 -2.51 18.83 4.49
C ALA A 173 -3.69 17.95 4.93
N TRP A 174 -3.39 16.98 5.81
CA TRP A 174 -4.40 16.26 6.57
C TRP A 174 -4.22 16.64 8.04
N ILE A 175 -5.07 17.55 8.48
CA ILE A 175 -5.11 18.12 9.84
C ILE A 175 -6.43 17.76 10.52
#